data_AF-A0A493U0B1-F1
#
_entry.id   AF-A0A493U0B1-F1
#
_cell.length_a   1.000
_cell.length_b   1.000
_cell.length_c   1.000
_cell.angle_alpha   90.00
_cell.angle_beta   90.00
_cell.angle_gamma   90.00
#
_symmetry.space_group_name_H-M   'P 1'
#
loop_
_entity.id
_entity.type
_entity.pdbx_description
1 polymer ?
#
loop_
_entity_poly.entity_id
_entity_poly.type
_entity_poly.pdbx_seq_one_letter_code
_entity_poly.pdbx_strand_id
1 'polypeptide(L)'
;MSHAVVAGTPAVIFDNGSGQCKAGLSGELAPRSVISTVVGYPKFRLVMFGAGHKEWYVGEEAQSKRGILSLNYPMDNGLVTSWDNMEKIWRYLYEQELRLKPSERPALLTETPLNPLSHREKMAELMFESFHVPALFVTLQALAVLYAGARTTGLVLDSGDGVTVTVPVYKGKYLLQGITRVDFAGRDVTKYLARLLLETGHSFMSATEREIVRDIKENPCPGGLAPCHTP
;
A
#
# COMPACT_ATOMS: atom_id res chain seq x y z
N MET A 1 -24.25 -1.65 -29.53
CA MET A 1 -22.88 -1.64 -30.09
C MET A 1 -22.21 -0.34 -29.66
N SER A 2 -21.28 -0.40 -28.72
CA SER A 2 -20.39 0.72 -28.37
C SER A 2 -19.06 0.17 -27.82
N HIS A 3 -18.39 -0.67 -28.62
CA HIS A 3 -17.01 -1.06 -28.37
C HIS A 3 -16.08 -0.11 -29.15
N ALA A 4 -15.85 1.08 -28.60
CA ALA A 4 -14.82 2.05 -28.99
C ALA A 4 -14.83 3.09 -27.86
N VAL A 5 -13.78 3.37 -27.08
CA VAL A 5 -12.34 3.40 -27.34
C VAL A 5 -11.63 3.16 -26.00
N VAL A 6 -10.85 2.07 -25.85
CA VAL A 6 -9.89 1.91 -24.73
C VAL A 6 -8.47 2.31 -25.16
N ALA A 7 -8.24 2.49 -26.47
CA ALA A 7 -6.97 2.94 -27.00
C ALA A 7 -6.84 4.48 -26.86
N GLY A 8 -6.17 4.93 -25.80
CA GLY A 8 -5.80 6.34 -25.60
C GLY A 8 -6.20 6.93 -24.25
N THR A 9 -7.09 6.27 -23.49
CA THR A 9 -7.44 6.71 -22.13
C THR A 9 -6.40 6.19 -21.13
N PRO A 10 -5.76 7.07 -20.33
CA PRO A 10 -4.78 6.63 -19.33
C PRO A 10 -5.41 5.68 -18.31
N ALA A 11 -4.76 4.54 -18.12
CA ALA A 11 -5.14 3.56 -17.10
C ALA A 11 -4.86 4.11 -15.70
N VAL A 12 -5.67 3.72 -14.73
CA VAL A 12 -5.39 3.98 -13.31
C VAL A 12 -4.50 2.87 -12.78
N ILE A 13 -3.37 3.23 -12.19
CA ILE A 13 -2.40 2.31 -11.62
C ILE A 13 -2.56 2.33 -10.10
N PHE A 14 -2.75 1.16 -9.49
CA PHE A 14 -2.77 0.95 -8.06
C PHE A 14 -1.60 0.09 -7.63
N ASP A 15 -0.71 0.66 -6.83
CA ASP A 15 0.30 -0.11 -6.11
C ASP A 15 -0.20 -0.44 -4.71
N ASN A 16 -0.55 -1.70 -4.48
CA ASN A 16 -1.13 -2.16 -3.22
C ASN A 16 -0.01 -2.57 -2.24
N GLY A 17 0.43 -1.63 -1.40
CA GLY A 17 1.38 -1.90 -0.33
C GLY A 17 0.70 -2.09 1.03
N SER A 18 1.31 -2.89 1.90
CA SER A 18 0.78 -3.17 3.25
C SER A 18 0.82 -1.96 4.18
N GLY A 19 1.76 -1.05 3.97
CA GLY A 19 1.88 0.20 4.72
C GLY A 19 1.25 1.39 3.99
N GLN A 20 1.52 1.50 2.68
CA GLN A 20 1.02 2.56 1.84
C GLN A 20 0.46 2.02 0.53
N CYS A 21 -0.65 2.59 0.09
CA CYS A 21 -1.21 2.38 -1.23
C CYS A 21 -0.94 3.62 -2.08
N LYS A 22 -0.48 3.42 -3.31
CA LYS A 22 -0.15 4.50 -4.24
C LYS A 22 -1.05 4.40 -5.45
N ALA A 23 -1.54 5.53 -5.93
CA ALA A 23 -2.34 5.58 -7.14
C ALA A 23 -1.96 6.74 -8.06
N GLY A 24 -2.08 6.51 -9.37
CA GLY A 24 -1.78 7.51 -10.39
C GLY A 24 -2.29 7.09 -11.76
N LEU A 25 -2.03 7.93 -12.77
CA LEU A 25 -2.37 7.61 -14.15
C LEU A 25 -1.15 7.11 -14.92
N SER A 26 -1.38 6.17 -15.83
CA SER A 26 -0.36 5.70 -16.76
C SER A 26 0.19 6.88 -17.59
N GLY A 27 1.51 6.97 -17.68
CA GLY A 27 2.21 8.06 -18.39
C GLY A 27 2.66 9.21 -17.49
N GLU A 28 2.27 9.23 -16.22
CA GLU A 28 2.77 10.21 -15.25
C GLU A 28 4.12 9.77 -14.64
N LEU A 29 4.92 10.75 -14.23
CA LEU A 29 6.27 10.51 -13.67
C LEU A 29 6.24 10.02 -12.21
N ALA A 30 5.15 10.27 -11.50
CA ALA A 30 4.99 9.95 -10.09
C ALA A 30 3.52 9.63 -9.80
N PRO A 31 3.21 8.85 -8.75
CA PRO A 31 1.84 8.66 -8.30
C PRO A 31 1.22 10.01 -7.90
N ARG A 32 -0.06 10.21 -8.22
CA ARG A 32 -0.81 11.39 -7.80
C ARG A 32 -1.15 11.37 -6.32
N SER A 33 -1.32 10.17 -5.77
CA SER A 33 -1.70 9.98 -4.38
C SER A 33 -0.93 8.83 -3.76
N VAL A 34 -0.51 9.05 -2.52
CA VAL A 34 0.14 8.07 -1.66
C VAL A 34 -0.55 8.18 -0.30
N ILE A 35 -1.23 7.12 0.11
CA ILE A 35 -2.01 7.10 1.35
C ILE A 35 -1.60 5.91 2.21
N SER A 36 -1.70 6.06 3.53
CA SER A 36 -1.60 4.93 4.45
C SER A 36 -2.69 3.88 4.16
N THR A 37 -2.33 2.60 4.08
CA THR A 37 -3.27 1.49 3.80
C THR A 37 -4.06 1.14 5.06
N VAL A 38 -5.00 2.01 5.45
CA VAL A 38 -5.76 1.88 6.71
C VAL A 38 -7.18 2.43 6.55
N VAL A 39 -8.13 1.79 7.23
CA VAL A 39 -9.53 2.22 7.36
C VAL A 39 -9.86 2.41 8.83
N GLY A 40 -10.41 3.57 9.20
CA GLY A 40 -10.80 3.92 10.56
C GLY A 40 -12.32 3.96 10.74
N TYR A 41 -12.82 3.34 11.81
CA TYR A 41 -14.23 3.31 12.19
C TYR A 41 -14.46 4.03 13.53
N PRO A 42 -15.49 4.88 13.69
CA PRO A 42 -15.78 5.53 14.97
C PRO A 42 -16.00 4.53 16.12
N LYS A 43 -15.29 4.71 17.24
CA LYS A 43 -15.42 3.84 18.44
C LYS A 43 -16.75 4.00 19.17
N PHE A 44 -17.31 5.21 19.18
CA PHE A 44 -18.51 5.56 19.93
C PHE A 44 -19.55 6.19 19.01
N ARG A 45 -20.69 5.50 18.81
CA ARG A 45 -21.82 6.03 18.01
C ARG A 45 -22.53 7.23 18.65
N LEU A 46 -22.49 7.36 19.98
CA LEU A 46 -23.32 8.30 20.74
C LEU A 46 -22.79 9.75 20.80
N VAL A 47 -21.52 10.01 20.47
CA VAL A 47 -20.93 11.37 20.50
C VAL A 47 -21.05 12.08 19.14
N MET A 48 -21.72 11.47 18.15
CA MET A 48 -21.67 11.90 16.75
C MET A 48 -23.04 12.29 16.15
N PHE A 49 -23.97 12.81 16.96
CA PHE A 49 -25.14 13.55 16.42
C PHE A 49 -24.77 15.01 16.13
N GLY A 50 -23.94 15.19 15.09
CA GLY A 50 -23.62 16.48 14.49
C GLY A 50 -23.47 16.29 12.98
N ALA A 51 -24.03 17.20 12.18
CA ALA A 51 -23.99 17.12 10.72
C ALA A 51 -22.53 17.14 10.23
N GLY A 52 -22.03 16.00 9.71
CA GLY A 52 -20.71 15.94 9.06
C GLY A 52 -19.82 14.72 9.37
N HIS A 53 -20.23 13.77 10.21
CA HIS A 53 -19.40 12.60 10.51
C HIS A 53 -19.59 11.47 9.49
N LYS A 54 -18.48 11.01 8.88
CA LYS A 54 -18.45 9.85 7.96
C LYS A 54 -18.50 8.54 8.75
N GLU A 55 -19.08 7.50 8.14
CA GLU A 55 -19.12 6.14 8.71
C GLU A 55 -17.73 5.51 8.84
N TRP A 56 -16.83 5.86 7.93
CA TRP A 56 -15.45 5.38 7.90
C TRP A 56 -14.53 6.47 7.35
N TYR A 57 -13.25 6.34 7.67
CA TYR A 57 -12.16 7.22 7.26
C TYR A 57 -11.05 6.38 6.63
N VAL A 58 -10.29 6.93 5.68
CA VAL A 58 -9.18 6.22 5.00
C VAL A 58 -7.90 7.04 5.11
N GLY A 59 -6.75 6.34 5.14
CA GLY A 59 -5.44 6.97 5.03
C GLY A 59 -5.12 7.94 6.15
N GLU A 60 -4.54 9.08 5.80
CA GLU A 60 -4.12 10.11 6.77
C GLU A 60 -5.31 10.71 7.57
N GLU A 61 -6.51 10.73 6.99
CA GLU A 61 -7.70 11.16 7.73
C GLU A 61 -8.04 10.18 8.86
N ALA A 62 -7.85 8.88 8.63
CA ALA A 62 -8.00 7.88 9.69
C ALA A 62 -6.85 7.98 10.71
N GLN A 63 -5.61 8.14 10.24
CA GLN A 63 -4.43 8.23 11.10
C GLN A 63 -4.43 9.47 12.00
N SER A 64 -4.92 10.62 11.53
CA SER A 64 -5.03 11.82 12.39
C SER A 64 -6.08 11.67 13.50
N LYS A 65 -7.04 10.75 13.35
CA LYS A 65 -8.17 10.53 14.26
C LYS A 65 -8.04 9.23 15.08
N ARG A 66 -6.84 8.65 15.28
CA ARG A 66 -6.65 7.36 16.00
C ARG A 66 -7.25 7.32 17.42
N GLY A 67 -7.31 8.48 18.09
CA GLY A 67 -7.89 8.58 19.44
C GLY A 67 -9.36 8.12 19.46
N ILE A 68 -10.13 8.55 18.45
CA ILE A 68 -11.58 8.33 18.36
C ILE A 68 -11.99 7.24 17.37
N LEU A 69 -11.06 6.76 16.52
CA LEU A 69 -11.29 5.70 15.54
C LEU A 69 -10.62 4.39 15.94
N SER A 70 -11.28 3.27 15.65
CA SER A 70 -10.68 1.94 15.58
C SER A 70 -10.08 1.76 14.19
N LEU A 71 -8.76 1.56 14.12
CA LEU A 71 -8.02 1.46 12.86
C LEU A 71 -7.84 0.00 12.44
N ASN A 72 -8.21 -0.30 11.20
CA ASN A 72 -8.13 -1.61 10.58
C ASN A 72 -7.21 -1.54 9.36
N TYR A 73 -6.25 -2.46 9.29
CA TYR A 73 -5.32 -2.59 8.16
C TYR A 73 -5.80 -3.75 7.27
N PRO A 74 -6.27 -3.49 6.03
CA PRO A 74 -6.83 -4.54 5.17
C PRO A 74 -5.79 -5.45 4.55
N MET A 75 -4.51 -5.20 4.81
CA MET A 75 -3.41 -5.99 4.29
C MET A 75 -2.45 -6.35 5.41
N ASP A 76 -2.00 -7.60 5.40
CA ASP A 76 -0.94 -8.09 6.27
C ASP A 76 0.12 -8.82 5.46
N ASN A 77 1.38 -8.45 5.68
CA ASN A 77 2.54 -8.94 4.92
C ASN A 77 2.33 -8.96 3.39
N GLY A 78 1.65 -7.95 2.84
CA GLY A 78 1.40 -7.84 1.39
C GLY A 78 0.22 -8.68 0.86
N LEU A 79 -0.49 -9.42 1.71
CA LEU A 79 -1.73 -10.12 1.36
C LEU A 79 -2.95 -9.36 1.87
N VAL A 80 -4.00 -9.30 1.06
CA VAL A 80 -5.28 -8.72 1.50
C VAL A 80 -5.97 -9.67 2.48
N THR A 81 -6.30 -9.16 3.66
CA THR A 81 -6.99 -9.88 4.75
C THR A 81 -8.45 -9.44 4.90
N SER A 82 -8.81 -8.24 4.42
CA SER A 82 -10.18 -7.71 4.48
C SER A 82 -10.54 -7.00 3.17
N TRP A 83 -11.28 -7.70 2.32
CA TRP A 83 -11.74 -7.20 1.02
C TRP A 83 -12.68 -6.00 1.16
N ASP A 84 -13.59 -6.01 2.12
CA ASP A 84 -14.51 -4.89 2.38
C ASP A 84 -13.79 -3.58 2.75
N ASN A 85 -12.63 -3.69 3.41
CA ASN A 85 -11.81 -2.53 3.75
C ASN A 85 -10.91 -2.14 2.58
N MET A 86 -10.39 -3.11 1.82
CA MET A 86 -9.62 -2.84 0.61
C MET A 86 -10.46 -2.12 -0.46
N GLU A 87 -11.72 -2.53 -0.63
CA GLU A 87 -12.65 -1.87 -1.56
C GLU A 87 -12.89 -0.41 -1.16
N LYS A 88 -13.03 -0.11 0.14
CA LYS A 88 -13.16 1.28 0.62
C LYS A 88 -11.92 2.12 0.29
N ILE A 89 -10.72 1.54 0.38
CA ILE A 89 -9.47 2.21 0.00
C ILE A 89 -9.45 2.52 -1.49
N TRP A 90 -9.76 1.55 -2.36
CA TRP A 90 -9.81 1.80 -3.81
C TRP A 90 -10.89 2.82 -4.18
N ARG A 91 -12.06 2.76 -3.54
CA ARG A 91 -13.13 3.75 -3.72
C ARG A 91 -12.68 5.15 -3.32
N TYR A 92 -12.02 5.28 -2.17
CA TYR A 92 -11.44 6.55 -1.72
C TYR A 92 -10.41 7.09 -2.73
N LEU A 93 -9.53 6.24 -3.24
CA LEU A 93 -8.54 6.63 -4.24
C LEU A 93 -9.18 7.11 -5.55
N TYR A 94 -10.19 6.40 -6.06
CA TYR A 94 -10.90 6.81 -7.25
C TYR A 94 -11.66 8.13 -7.06
N GLU A 95 -12.48 8.23 -6.01
CA GLU A 95 -13.45 9.31 -5.84
C GLU A 95 -12.84 10.58 -5.25
N GLN A 96 -11.99 10.44 -4.22
CA GLN A 96 -11.48 11.57 -3.44
C GLN A 96 -10.14 12.07 -3.96
N GLU A 97 -9.20 11.14 -4.18
CA GLU A 97 -7.83 11.47 -4.54
C GLU A 97 -7.68 11.76 -6.04
N LEU A 98 -8.11 10.81 -6.88
CA LEU A 98 -7.99 10.93 -8.33
C LEU A 98 -9.15 11.72 -8.96
N ARG A 99 -10.32 11.72 -8.31
CA ARG A 99 -11.58 12.31 -8.80
C ARG A 99 -11.98 11.78 -10.18
N LEU A 100 -11.90 10.47 -10.34
CA LEU A 100 -12.18 9.75 -11.58
C LEU A 100 -13.30 8.75 -11.39
N LYS A 101 -14.09 8.52 -12.45
CA LYS A 101 -15.05 7.43 -12.48
C LYS A 101 -14.34 6.13 -12.90
N PRO A 102 -14.37 5.06 -12.08
CA PRO A 102 -13.69 3.81 -12.39
C PRO A 102 -14.17 3.18 -13.71
N SER A 103 -15.46 3.31 -14.04
CA SER A 103 -16.06 2.71 -15.24
C SER A 103 -15.57 3.30 -16.57
N GLU A 104 -14.83 4.40 -16.54
CA GLU A 104 -14.39 5.10 -17.75
C GLU A 104 -12.93 4.76 -18.12
N ARG A 105 -12.19 4.04 -17.26
CA ARG A 105 -10.74 3.85 -17.42
C ARG A 105 -10.29 2.45 -17.03
N PRO A 106 -9.36 1.83 -17.78
CA PRO A 106 -8.75 0.58 -17.36
C PRO A 106 -8.02 0.71 -16.02
N ALA A 107 -7.94 -0.39 -15.27
CA ALA A 107 -7.18 -0.47 -14.03
C ALA A 107 -5.98 -1.41 -14.18
N LEU A 108 -4.84 -1.02 -13.61
CA LEU A 108 -3.67 -1.86 -13.41
C LEU A 108 -3.40 -1.98 -11.91
N LEU A 109 -3.40 -3.20 -11.39
CA LEU A 109 -3.16 -3.49 -9.98
C LEU A 109 -1.82 -4.22 -9.83
N THR A 110 -1.08 -3.89 -8.77
CA THR A 110 0.07 -4.68 -8.35
C THR A 110 -0.33 -5.73 -7.31
N GLU A 111 0.33 -6.88 -7.35
CA GLU A 111 0.23 -7.94 -6.35
C GLU A 111 1.63 -8.42 -5.90
N THR A 112 1.67 -9.02 -4.71
CA THR A 112 2.87 -9.69 -4.19
C THR A 112 3.08 -11.03 -4.90
N PRO A 113 4.34 -11.51 -5.01
CA PRO A 113 4.61 -12.88 -5.38
C PRO A 113 3.90 -13.89 -4.46
N LEU A 114 3.56 -15.06 -5.03
CA LEU A 114 2.88 -16.16 -4.35
C LEU A 114 1.49 -15.80 -3.80
N ASN A 115 0.82 -14.79 -4.38
CA ASN A 115 -0.57 -14.48 -4.07
C ASN A 115 -1.49 -15.66 -4.46
N PRO A 116 -2.39 -16.14 -3.57
CA PRO A 116 -3.33 -17.19 -3.91
C PRO A 116 -4.21 -16.81 -5.10
N LEU A 117 -4.56 -17.79 -5.95
CA LEU A 117 -5.43 -17.56 -7.10
C LEU A 117 -6.77 -16.96 -6.68
N SER A 118 -7.35 -17.44 -5.57
CA SER A 118 -8.60 -16.93 -5.03
C SER A 118 -8.56 -15.43 -4.69
N HIS A 119 -7.40 -14.92 -4.24
CA HIS A 119 -7.24 -13.49 -3.98
C HIS A 119 -7.20 -12.70 -5.29
N ARG A 120 -6.55 -13.25 -6.31
CA ARG A 120 -6.50 -12.64 -7.64
C ARG A 120 -7.86 -12.63 -8.33
N GLU A 121 -8.63 -13.70 -8.18
CA GLU A 121 -10.03 -13.77 -8.61
C GLU A 121 -10.89 -12.75 -7.88
N LYS A 122 -10.74 -12.63 -6.56
CA LYS A 122 -11.50 -11.64 -5.78
C LYS A 122 -11.16 -10.19 -6.15
N MET A 123 -9.89 -9.89 -6.45
CA MET A 123 -9.50 -8.58 -7.01
C MET A 123 -10.22 -8.30 -8.34
N ALA A 124 -10.27 -9.30 -9.22
CA ALA A 124 -10.91 -9.17 -10.52
C ALA A 124 -12.43 -9.00 -10.39
N GLU A 125 -13.07 -9.82 -9.55
CA GLU A 125 -14.49 -9.72 -9.21
C GLU A 125 -14.85 -8.30 -8.75
N LEU A 126 -14.15 -7.76 -7.75
CA LEU A 126 -14.42 -6.41 -7.24
C LEU A 126 -14.21 -5.33 -8.32
N MET A 127 -13.14 -5.42 -9.10
CA MET A 127 -12.84 -4.42 -10.14
C MET A 127 -13.89 -4.43 -11.27
N PHE A 128 -14.36 -5.60 -11.70
CA PHE A 128 -15.36 -5.69 -12.76
C PHE A 128 -16.79 -5.51 -12.26
N GLU A 129 -17.17 -6.10 -11.12
CA GLU A 129 -18.55 -6.11 -10.63
C GLU A 129 -18.88 -4.89 -9.76
N SER A 130 -17.97 -4.47 -8.87
CA SER A 130 -18.21 -3.30 -8.02
C SER A 130 -17.82 -2.01 -8.75
N PHE A 131 -16.61 -1.97 -9.32
CA PHE A 131 -16.08 -0.75 -9.95
C PHE A 131 -16.41 -0.62 -11.44
N HIS A 132 -16.87 -1.69 -12.10
CA HIS A 132 -17.25 -1.67 -13.51
C HIS A 132 -16.12 -1.20 -14.45
N VAL A 133 -14.87 -1.51 -14.12
CA VAL A 133 -13.73 -1.10 -14.96
C VAL A 133 -13.82 -1.76 -16.34
N PRO A 134 -13.51 -1.05 -17.44
CA PRO A 134 -13.59 -1.59 -18.80
C PRO A 134 -12.53 -2.67 -19.08
N ALA A 135 -11.40 -2.64 -18.38
CA ALA A 135 -10.33 -3.63 -18.49
C ALA A 135 -9.48 -3.64 -17.21
N LEU A 136 -8.93 -4.80 -16.88
CA LEU A 136 -8.07 -5.01 -15.72
C LEU A 136 -6.78 -5.72 -16.14
N PHE A 137 -5.66 -5.26 -15.61
CA PHE A 137 -4.39 -5.97 -15.65
C PHE A 137 -3.80 -6.09 -14.25
N VAL A 138 -3.31 -7.27 -13.88
CA VAL A 138 -2.66 -7.51 -12.59
C VAL A 138 -1.21 -7.95 -12.84
N THR A 139 -0.27 -7.22 -12.24
CA THR A 139 1.18 -7.45 -12.41
C THR A 139 1.87 -7.64 -11.06
N LEU A 140 3.01 -8.33 -11.06
CA LEU A 140 3.86 -8.41 -9.87
C LEU A 140 4.58 -7.09 -9.63
N GLN A 141 4.66 -6.65 -8.38
CA GLN A 141 5.42 -5.46 -7.95
C GLN A 141 6.87 -5.51 -8.47
N ALA A 142 7.54 -6.66 -8.33
CA ALA A 142 8.91 -6.84 -8.79
C ALA A 142 9.10 -6.65 -10.31
N LEU A 143 8.13 -7.10 -11.12
CA LEU A 143 8.20 -6.90 -12.58
C LEU A 143 8.06 -5.42 -12.94
N ALA A 144 7.14 -4.71 -12.26
CA ALA A 144 6.95 -3.29 -12.48
C ALA A 144 8.24 -2.49 -12.19
N VAL A 145 8.93 -2.80 -11.08
CA VAL A 145 10.21 -2.17 -10.72
C VAL A 145 11.30 -2.47 -11.75
N LEU A 146 11.41 -3.73 -12.20
CA LEU A 146 12.43 -4.10 -13.19
C LEU A 146 12.21 -3.40 -14.53
N TYR A 147 10.95 -3.29 -14.97
CA TYR A 147 10.60 -2.58 -16.20
C TYR A 147 10.78 -1.07 -16.08
N ALA A 148 10.52 -0.47 -14.91
CA ALA A 148 10.84 0.93 -14.65
C ALA A 148 12.35 1.20 -14.79
N GLY A 149 13.19 0.22 -14.44
CA GLY A 149 14.65 0.26 -14.65
C GLY A 149 15.12 -0.05 -16.08
N ALA A 150 14.20 -0.19 -17.05
CA ALA A 150 14.49 -0.60 -18.43
C ALA A 150 15.27 -1.92 -18.54
N ARG A 151 15.07 -2.84 -17.59
CA ARG A 151 15.72 -4.17 -17.57
C ARG A 151 14.67 -5.25 -17.76
N THR A 152 15.07 -6.35 -18.39
CA THR A 152 14.24 -7.55 -18.57
C THR A 152 14.78 -8.75 -17.80
N THR A 153 15.98 -8.62 -17.23
CA THR A 153 16.65 -9.65 -16.44
C THR A 153 17.31 -9.00 -15.23
N GLY A 154 17.15 -9.61 -14.06
CA GLY A 154 17.71 -9.13 -12.81
C GLY A 154 17.11 -9.83 -11.59
N LEU A 155 17.70 -9.58 -10.43
CA LEU A 155 17.14 -9.96 -9.14
C LEU A 155 16.54 -8.71 -8.50
N VAL A 156 15.24 -8.73 -8.19
CA VAL A 156 14.59 -7.67 -7.44
C VAL A 156 14.53 -8.06 -5.98
N LEU A 157 15.07 -7.21 -5.10
CA LEU A 157 14.86 -7.28 -3.66
C LEU A 157 13.91 -6.13 -3.31
N ASP A 158 12.68 -6.47 -2.94
CA ASP A 158 11.64 -5.54 -2.52
C ASP A 158 11.45 -5.67 -1.00
N SER A 159 11.64 -4.57 -0.26
CA SER A 159 11.51 -4.51 1.19
C SER A 159 10.49 -3.43 1.54
N GLY A 160 9.25 -3.86 1.81
CA GLY A 160 8.14 -2.96 2.11
C GLY A 160 7.93 -2.70 3.60
N ASP A 161 6.67 -2.47 3.98
CA ASP A 161 6.28 -2.30 5.39
C ASP A 161 6.12 -3.64 6.11
N GLY A 162 5.45 -4.63 5.50
CA GLY A 162 5.15 -5.92 6.14
C GLY A 162 5.92 -7.13 5.60
N VAL A 163 6.55 -7.03 4.43
CA VAL A 163 7.23 -8.17 3.80
C VAL A 163 8.45 -7.73 3.03
N THR A 164 9.48 -8.57 3.06
CA THR A 164 10.63 -8.50 2.17
C THR A 164 10.61 -9.69 1.21
N VAL A 165 10.64 -9.43 -0.08
CA VAL A 165 10.59 -10.47 -1.12
C VAL A 165 11.75 -10.31 -2.10
N THR A 166 12.34 -11.44 -2.48
CA THR A 166 13.33 -11.53 -3.55
C THR A 166 12.70 -12.24 -4.73
N VAL A 167 12.75 -11.62 -5.90
CA VAL A 167 12.17 -12.15 -7.13
C VAL A 167 13.23 -12.13 -8.24
N PRO A 168 13.78 -13.30 -8.61
CA PRO A 168 14.61 -13.41 -9.79
C PRO A 168 13.75 -13.36 -11.06
N VAL A 169 14.12 -12.51 -11.99
CA VAL A 169 13.48 -12.33 -13.29
C VAL A 169 14.50 -12.56 -14.39
N TYR A 170 14.15 -13.38 -15.36
CA TYR A 170 14.98 -13.68 -16.52
C TYR A 170 14.17 -13.54 -17.79
N LYS A 171 14.62 -12.67 -18.70
CA LYS A 171 13.95 -12.36 -19.99
C LYS A 171 12.44 -12.09 -19.85
N GLY A 172 12.06 -11.29 -18.85
CA GLY A 172 10.69 -10.89 -18.57
C GLY A 172 9.83 -11.95 -17.85
N LYS A 173 10.40 -13.10 -17.49
CA LYS A 173 9.73 -14.17 -16.74
C LYS A 173 10.33 -14.28 -15.35
N TYR A 174 9.50 -14.29 -14.32
CA TYR A 174 9.94 -14.55 -12.95
C TYR A 174 10.19 -16.05 -12.75
N LEU A 175 11.23 -16.41 -12.00
CA LEU A 175 11.57 -17.79 -11.70
C LEU A 175 10.98 -18.18 -10.35
N LEU A 176 9.83 -18.86 -10.36
CA LEU A 176 9.09 -19.26 -9.15
C LEU A 176 9.96 -19.98 -8.10
N GLN A 177 10.85 -20.86 -8.54
CA GLN A 177 11.72 -21.64 -7.66
C GLN A 177 12.75 -20.81 -6.89
N GLY A 178 13.07 -19.61 -7.38
CA GLY A 178 14.04 -18.71 -6.75
C GLY A 178 13.40 -17.57 -5.97
N ILE A 179 12.07 -17.57 -5.81
CA ILE A 179 11.38 -16.55 -5.03
C ILE A 179 11.57 -16.86 -3.54
N THR A 180 12.14 -15.90 -2.82
CA THR A 180 12.29 -16.00 -1.36
C THR A 180 11.49 -14.90 -0.71
N ARG A 181 10.66 -15.26 0.26
CA ARG A 181 9.80 -14.33 0.99
C ARG A 181 10.11 -14.42 2.47
N VAL A 182 10.26 -13.26 3.11
CA VAL A 182 10.48 -13.12 4.54
C VAL A 182 9.46 -12.12 5.08
N ASP A 183 8.67 -12.55 6.06
CA ASP A 183 7.72 -11.71 6.79
C ASP A 183 8.46 -10.88 7.87
N PHE A 184 9.47 -10.14 7.42
CA PHE A 184 10.25 -9.19 8.22
C PHE A 184 10.53 -7.99 7.35
N ALA A 185 10.08 -6.81 7.80
CA ALA A 185 10.20 -5.59 7.00
C ALA A 185 10.11 -4.33 7.88
N GLY A 186 9.72 -3.19 7.29
CA GLY A 186 9.72 -1.88 7.94
C GLY A 186 8.96 -1.81 9.27
N ARG A 187 7.86 -2.56 9.41
CA ARG A 187 7.05 -2.64 10.62
C ARG A 187 7.79 -3.32 11.77
N ASP A 188 8.53 -4.39 11.48
CA ASP A 188 9.29 -5.12 12.49
C ASP A 188 10.53 -4.35 12.92
N VAL A 189 11.16 -3.63 12.00
CA VAL A 189 12.22 -2.67 12.33
C VAL A 189 11.70 -1.58 13.27
N THR A 190 10.51 -1.01 13.00
CA THR A 190 9.90 -0.03 13.91
C THR A 190 9.62 -0.62 15.31
N LYS A 191 9.13 -1.86 15.39
CA LYS A 191 8.93 -2.55 16.69
C LYS A 191 10.25 -2.77 17.43
N TYR A 192 11.29 -3.16 16.71
CA TYR A 192 12.61 -3.38 17.29
C TYR A 192 13.21 -2.06 17.81
N LEU A 193 13.09 -0.98 17.05
CA LEU A 193 13.51 0.35 17.49
C LEU A 193 12.74 0.81 18.74
N ALA A 194 11.43 0.58 18.79
CA ALA A 194 10.62 0.91 19.97
C ALA A 194 11.11 0.15 21.21
N ARG A 195 11.53 -1.12 21.05
CA ARG A 195 12.12 -1.91 22.14
C ARG A 195 13.46 -1.34 22.60
N LEU A 196 14.34 -0.96 21.69
CA LEU A 196 15.62 -0.33 22.05
C LEU A 196 15.40 1.00 22.79
N LEU A 197 14.45 1.82 22.34
CA LEU A 197 14.10 3.07 23.01
C LEU A 197 13.57 2.83 24.43
N LEU A 198 12.77 1.76 24.62
CA LEU A 198 12.32 1.34 25.94
C LEU A 198 13.48 0.98 26.87
N GLU A 199 14.49 0.25 26.36
CA GLU A 199 15.70 -0.12 27.13
C GLU A 199 16.52 1.12 27.53
N THR A 200 16.47 2.21 26.76
CA THR A 200 17.08 3.51 27.11
C THR A 200 16.24 4.40 28.04
N GLY A 201 15.07 3.92 28.49
CA GLY A 201 14.18 4.65 29.40
C GLY A 201 13.04 5.43 28.74
N HIS A 202 12.85 5.32 27.42
CA HIS A 202 11.77 5.99 26.69
C HIS A 202 10.61 5.01 26.43
N SER A 203 9.48 5.18 27.11
CA SER A 203 8.33 4.27 26.94
C SER A 203 7.40 4.71 25.80
N PHE A 204 7.28 3.88 24.77
CA PHE A 204 6.32 4.05 23.66
C PHE A 204 5.39 2.83 23.59
N MET A 205 4.29 2.84 24.35
CA MET A 205 3.39 1.68 24.51
C MET A 205 2.14 1.76 23.63
N SER A 206 1.67 2.97 23.32
CA SER A 206 0.43 3.21 22.59
C SER A 206 0.60 3.11 21.06
N ALA A 207 -0.51 2.92 20.35
CA ALA A 207 -0.54 2.87 18.88
C ALA A 207 -0.20 4.21 18.22
N THR A 208 -0.42 5.32 18.92
CA THR A 208 -0.01 6.68 18.50
C THR A 208 1.50 6.87 18.67
N GLU A 209 2.07 6.39 19.78
CA GLU A 209 3.50 6.48 20.04
C GLU A 209 4.34 5.64 19.08
N ARG A 210 3.83 4.49 18.62
CA ARG A 210 4.49 3.69 17.57
C ARG A 210 4.65 4.47 16.26
N GLU A 211 3.77 5.42 15.98
CA GLU A 211 3.89 6.28 14.81
C GLU A 211 5.06 7.25 14.95
N ILE A 212 5.26 7.78 16.14
CA ILE A 212 6.40 8.64 16.46
C ILE A 212 7.69 7.84 16.27
N VAL A 213 7.74 6.59 16.71
CA VAL A 213 8.91 5.71 16.47
C VAL A 213 9.14 5.46 14.98
N ARG A 214 8.06 5.32 14.19
CA ARG A 214 8.16 5.20 12.73
C ARG A 214 8.74 6.46 12.10
N ASP A 215 8.30 7.63 12.57
CA ASP A 215 8.82 8.92 12.12
C ASP A 215 10.30 9.10 12.48
N ILE A 216 10.70 8.73 13.70
CA ILE A 216 12.11 8.71 14.13
C ILE A 216 12.96 7.80 13.23
N LYS A 217 12.44 6.63 12.85
CA LYS A 217 13.11 5.68 11.96
C LYS A 217 13.33 6.28 10.56
N GLU A 218 12.35 6.98 10.01
CA GLU A 218 12.36 7.47 8.63
C GLU A 218 13.01 8.84 8.49
N ASN A 219 12.93 9.67 9.53
CA ASN A 219 13.51 11.00 9.62
C ASN A 219 14.56 11.07 10.75
N PRO A 220 15.67 10.30 10.67
CA PRO A 220 16.72 10.40 11.65
C PRO A 220 17.38 11.79 11.58
N CYS A 221 17.80 12.33 12.72
CA CYS A 221 18.56 13.58 12.75
C CYS A 221 19.76 13.50 11.78
N PRO A 222 20.03 14.53 10.96
CA PRO A 222 21.05 14.51 9.90
C PRO A 222 22.50 14.20 10.34
N GLY A 223 22.77 14.10 11.64
CA GLY A 223 24.10 13.83 12.19
C GLY A 223 24.39 12.37 12.54
N GLY A 224 23.44 11.44 12.40
CA GLY A 224 23.56 10.08 12.96
C GLY A 224 24.26 9.02 12.08
N LEU A 225 24.55 9.33 10.81
CA LEU A 225 25.10 8.35 9.84
C LEU A 225 26.40 8.79 9.16
N ALA A 226 26.99 9.92 9.55
CA ALA A 226 28.38 10.15 9.20
C ALA A 226 29.24 9.20 10.06
N PRO A 227 30.05 8.30 9.48
CA PRO A 227 31.11 7.68 10.25
C PRO A 227 31.96 8.83 10.78
N CYS A 228 32.02 8.97 12.10
CA CYS A 228 33.00 9.81 12.75
C CYS A 228 34.38 9.27 12.36
N HIS A 229 34.93 9.76 11.25
CA HIS A 229 36.37 9.80 11.07
C HIS A 229 36.91 10.73 12.16
N THR A 230 37.30 10.09 13.25
CA THR A 230 38.52 10.28 14.06
C THR A 230 39.24 11.63 13.96
N PRO A 231 39.88 12.01 15.06
CA PRO A 231 41.34 11.85 15.09
C PRO A 231 41.78 10.66 15.94
#